data_AF-A0AB35K3W1-F1
#
_entry.id   AF-A0AB35K3W1-F1
#
_cell.length_a   1.000
_cell.length_b   1.000
_cell.length_c   1.000
_cell.angle_alpha   90.00
_cell.angle_beta   90.00
_cell.angle_gamma   90.00
#
_symmetry.space_group_name_H-M   'P 1'
#
loop_
_entity.id
_entity.type
_entity.pdbx_description
1 polymer ?
#
loop_
_entity_poly.entity_id
_entity_poly.type
_entity_poly.pdbx_seq_one_letter_code
_entity_poly.pdbx_strand_id
1 'polypeptide(L)' 'MKTRIGYIPNEEEEEESLLTAKVDSEIEKLRKRRDERTLTYTDEEKDIKHKIQIESSLKS' A
#
# COMPACT_ATOMS: atom_id res chain seq x y z
N MET A 1 3.46 -1.62 46.91
CA MET A 1 3.80 -0.45 46.08
C MET A 1 3.66 -0.86 44.63
N LYS A 2 2.77 -0.22 43.85
CA LYS A 2 2.60 -0.51 42.42
C LYS A 2 3.75 0.15 41.65
N THR A 3 4.69 -0.65 41.15
CA THR A 3 5.69 -0.19 40.20
C THR A 3 4.96 0.21 38.92
N ARG A 4 4.86 1.52 38.67
CA ARG A 4 4.51 2.04 37.35
C ARG A 4 5.73 1.75 36.47
N ILE A 5 5.70 0.62 35.78
CA ILE A 5 6.68 0.33 34.74
C ILE A 5 6.44 1.40 33.67
N GLY A 6 7.29 2.42 33.65
CA GLY A 6 7.28 3.42 32.59
C GLY A 6 7.53 2.71 31.28
N TYR A 7 6.83 3.13 30.23
CA TYR A 7 7.12 2.69 28.87
C TYR A 7 8.59 3.03 28.56
N ILE A 8 9.42 2.00 28.39
CA ILE A 8 10.79 2.13 27.92
C ILE A 8 10.70 1.86 26.41
N PRO A 9 10.88 2.88 25.55
CA PRO A 9 10.97 2.63 24.11
C PRO A 9 12.17 1.73 23.88
N ASN A 10 11.95 0.55 23.28
CA ASN A 10 13.04 -0.30 22.83
C ASN A 10 13.50 0.26 21.48
N GLU A 11 14.78 0.65 21.36
CA GLU A 11 15.34 1.20 20.12
C GLU A 11 15.12 0.23 18.94
N GLU A 12 15.18 -1.08 19.18
CA GLU A 12 14.86 -2.10 18.18
C GLU A 12 13.41 -2.04 17.69
N GLU A 13 12.45 -1.74 18.58
CA GLU A 13 11.03 -1.64 18.24
C GLU A 13 10.74 -0.37 17.43
N GLU A 14 11.47 0.72 17.70
CA GLU A 14 11.41 1.94 16.90
C GLU A 14 11.99 1.73 15.49
N GLU A 15 13.13 1.05 15.38
CA GLU A 15 13.72 0.70 14.08
C GLU A 15 12.80 -0.21 13.25
N GLU A 16 12.20 -1.24 13.86
CA GLU A 16 11.22 -2.11 13.21
C GLU A 16 9.97 -1.33 12.76
N SER A 17 9.51 -0.37 13.57
CA SER A 17 8.39 0.51 13.22
C SER A 17 8.71 1.38 12.01
N LEU A 18 9.90 1.98 11.97
CA LEU A 18 10.36 2.79 10.83
C LEU A 18 10.51 1.96 9.56
N LEU A 19 11.04 0.74 9.66
CA LEU A 19 11.13 -0.19 8.54
C LEU A 19 9.73 -0.55 8.00
N THR A 20 8.80 -0.86 8.89
CA THR A 20 7.41 -1.18 8.53
C THR A 20 6.74 -0.01 7.82
N ALA A 21 6.83 1.20 8.38
CA ALA A 21 6.27 2.41 7.78
C ALA A 21 6.85 2.69 6.38
N LYS A 22 8.15 2.43 6.18
CA LYS A 22 8.80 2.58 4.88
C LYS A 22 8.28 1.56 3.87
N VAL A 23 8.14 0.29 4.27
CA VAL A 23 7.59 -0.78 3.41
C VAL A 23 6.15 -0.46 3.00
N ASP A 24 5.31 -0.04 3.95
CA ASP A 24 3.93 0.33 3.67
C ASP A 24 3.84 1.52 2.71
N SER A 25 4.69 2.53 2.89
CA SER A 25 4.77 3.68 1.98
C SER A 25 5.12 3.27 0.56
N GLU A 26 6.11 2.39 0.38
CA GLU A 26 6.49 1.91 -0.95
C GLU A 26 5.41 1.02 -1.58
N ILE A 27 4.74 0.17 -0.80
CA ILE A 27 3.60 -0.62 -1.27
C ILE A 27 2.45 0.29 -1.72
N GLU A 28 2.15 1.35 -0.97
CA GLU A 28 1.10 2.30 -1.32
C GLU A 28 1.42 3.04 -2.63
N LYS A 29 2.67 3.47 -2.83
CA LYS A 29 3.12 4.09 -4.09
C LYS A 29 2.94 3.13 -5.27
N LEU A 30 3.31 1.86 -5.11
CA LEU A 30 3.14 0.85 -6.15
C LEU A 30 1.66 0.59 -6.45
N ARG A 31 0.80 0.53 -5.43
CA ARG A 31 -0.66 0.41 -5.59
C ARG A 31 -1.24 1.59 -6.35
N LYS A 32 -0.87 2.82 -5.99
CA LYS A 32 -1.31 4.04 -6.70
C LYS A 32 -0.92 4.00 -8.18
N ARG A 33 0.34 3.72 -8.49
CA ARG A 33 0.80 3.59 -9.89
C ARG A 33 0.06 2.51 -10.68
N ARG A 34 -0.25 1.38 -10.03
CA ARG A 34 -1.03 0.30 -10.66
C ARG A 34 -2.46 0.75 -10.93
N ASP A 35 -3.09 1.41 -9.98
CA ASP A 35 -4.48 1.84 -10.08
C ASP A 35 -4.64 2.97 -11.10
N GLU A 36 -3.69 3.91 -11.19
CA GLU A 36 -3.60 4.92 -12.26
C GLU A 36 -3.51 4.30 -13.67
N ARG A 37 -2.84 3.14 -13.76
CA ARG A 37 -2.71 2.36 -15.01
C ARG A 37 -3.82 1.34 -15.21
N THR A 38 -4.83 1.31 -14.37
CA THR A 38 -5.93 0.36 -14.48
C THR A 38 -7.22 1.08 -14.85
N LEU A 39 -7.83 0.67 -15.96
CA LEU A 39 -9.20 1.04 -16.29
C LEU A 39 -10.15 -0.05 -15.79
N THR A 40 -11.14 0.33 -14.97
CA THR A 40 -12.22 -0.57 -14.56
C THR A 40 -13.53 -0.12 -15.17
N TYR A 41 -14.23 -1.03 -15.83
CA TYR A 41 -15.57 -0.82 -16.37
C TYR A 41 -16.49 -1.91 -15.82
N THR A 42 -17.69 -1.53 -15.38
CA THR A 42 -18.73 -2.46 -14.97
C THR A 42 -19.84 -2.41 -16.01
N ASP A 43 -20.14 -3.55 -16.63
CA ASP A 43 -21.30 -3.72 -17.50
C ASP A 43 -22.53 -3.93 -16.62
N GLU A 44 -23.36 -2.89 -16.47
CA GLU A 44 -24.54 -2.92 -15.59
C GLU A 44 -25.64 -3.88 -16.09
N GLU A 45 -25.69 -4.20 -17.39
CA GLU A 45 -26.68 -5.13 -17.94
C GLU A 45 -26.32 -6.59 -17.65
N LYS A 46 -25.02 -6.88 -17.57
CA LYS A 46 -24.50 -8.25 -17.36
C LYS A 46 -23.96 -8.49 -15.95
N ASP A 47 -23.87 -7.45 -15.13
CA ASP A 47 -23.22 -7.45 -13.81
C ASP A 47 -21.76 -7.96 -13.87
N ILE A 48 -21.06 -7.70 -14.98
CA ILE A 48 -19.67 -8.14 -15.19
C ILE A 48 -18.73 -6.97 -14.98
N LYS A 49 -17.76 -7.16 -14.08
CA LYS A 49 -16.67 -6.20 -13.85
C LYS A 49 -15.45 -6.54 -14.70
N HIS A 50 -15.11 -5.66 -15.63
CA HIS A 50 -13.90 -5.73 -16.44
C HIS A 50 -12.79 -4.87 -15.85
N LYS A 51 -11.58 -5.43 -15.79
CA LYS A 51 -10.37 -4.74 -15.35
C LYS A 51 -9.31 -4.86 -16.44
N ILE A 52 -8.93 -3.73 -17.04
CA ILE A 52 -7.94 -3.65 -18.11
C ILE A 52 -6.72 -2.92 -17.57
N GLN A 53 -5.55 -3.55 -17.63
CA GLN A 53 -4.28 -2.88 -17.35
C GLN A 53 -3.82 -2.17 -18.61
N ILE A 54 -3.65 -0.86 -18.52
CA ILE A 54 -3.11 -0.02 -19.58
C ILE A 54 -1.59 0.02 -19.39
N GLU A 55 -0.88 -0.78 -20.17
CA GLU A 55 0.56 -0.65 -20.26
C GLU A 55 0.88 0.59 -21.11
N SER A 56 1.43 1.64 -20.49
CA SER A 56 2.03 2.73 -21.26
C SER A 56 3.28 2.16 -21.94
N SER A 57 3.19 1.82 -23.22
CA SER A 57 4.36 1.54 -24.05
C SER A 57 5.15 2.83 -24.23
N LEU A 58 5.95 3.21 -23.23
CA LEU A 58 7.10 4.07 -23.43
C LEU A 58 8.20 3.20 -24.07
N LYS A 59 7.97 2.77 -25.32
CA LYS A 59 9.07 2.43 -26.22
C LYS A 59 9.57 3.76 -26.75
N SER A 60 10.64 4.27 -26.15
CA SER A 60 11.55 5.26 -26.74
C SER A 60 12.96 4.79 -26.48
#